data_AF-A0A1J1DX41-F1
#
_entry.id   AF-A0A1J1DX41-F1
#
_cell.length_a   1.000
_cell.length_b   1.000
_cell.length_c   1.000
_cell.angle_alpha   90.00
_cell.angle_beta   90.00
_cell.angle_gamma   90.00
#
_symmetry.space_group_name_H-M   'P 1'
#
loop_
_entity.id
_entity.type
_entity.pdbx_description
1 polymer ?
#
loop_
_entity_poly.entity_id
_entity_poly.type
_entity_poly.pdbx_seq_one_letter_code
_entity_poly.pdbx_strand_id
1 'polypeptide(L)'
;MHRRPLSIILLLLLAAACGGKYAVHDEAPMPDAASCPFVYAFAPGNYIIDVASGADVILDPAAQEFPLFCRPPEARAFINKEVTAGRLAEGDWRVYRLDGQFEELAQQSDNGRYTLKRMASVVDWVTEDF
;
A
#
# COMPACT_ATOMS: atom_id res chain seq x y z
N MET A 1 2.45 -4.67 -66.14
CA MET A 1 3.08 -3.51 -65.46
C MET A 1 1.98 -2.57 -65.00
N HIS A 2 1.77 -2.37 -63.70
CA HIS A 2 1.34 -1.10 -63.09
C HIS A 2 1.55 -1.25 -61.57
N ARG A 3 2.51 -0.48 -61.06
CA ARG A 3 3.00 -0.48 -59.67
C ARG A 3 1.96 0.18 -58.76
N ARG A 4 1.71 -0.47 -57.61
CA ARG A 4 0.84 0.01 -56.51
C ARG A 4 1.41 1.31 -55.89
N PRO A 5 0.62 2.38 -55.72
CA PRO A 5 0.94 3.44 -54.78
C PRO A 5 0.02 3.31 -53.55
N LEU A 6 0.14 2.19 -52.82
CA LEU A 6 -0.66 1.95 -51.60
C LEU A 6 0.16 2.18 -50.31
N SER A 7 1.34 2.80 -50.42
CA SER A 7 2.30 2.94 -49.32
C SER A 7 2.39 4.34 -48.71
N ILE A 8 1.62 5.33 -49.20
CA ILE A 8 1.74 6.71 -48.70
C ILE A 8 0.64 7.05 -47.66
N ILE A 9 -0.50 6.34 -47.67
CA ILE A 9 -1.60 6.62 -46.72
C ILE A 9 -1.34 5.99 -45.34
N LEU A 10 -0.49 4.95 -45.25
CA LEU A 10 -0.23 4.24 -43.99
C LEU A 10 0.80 4.94 -43.08
N LEU A 11 1.53 5.95 -43.56
CA LEU A 11 2.54 6.67 -42.76
C LEU A 11 2.01 7.93 -42.04
N LEU A 12 0.75 8.33 -42.27
CA LEU A 12 0.18 9.56 -41.68
C LEU A 12 -0.70 9.32 -40.44
N LEU A 13 -0.98 8.07 -40.09
CA LEU A 13 -1.82 7.71 -38.94
C LEU A 13 -1.05 7.52 -37.62
N LEU A 14 0.28 7.60 -37.64
CA LEU A 14 1.14 7.39 -36.47
C LEU A 14 1.45 8.67 -35.66
N ALA A 15 0.94 9.84 -36.07
CA ALA A 15 1.28 11.12 -35.44
C ALA A 15 0.16 11.73 -34.56
N ALA A 16 -0.93 10.99 -34.27
CA ALA A 16 -2.11 11.54 -33.58
C ALA A 16 -2.42 10.91 -32.21
N ALA A 17 -1.44 10.28 -31.54
CA ALA A 17 -1.64 9.69 -30.21
C ALA A 17 -0.59 10.16 -29.18
N CYS A 18 -0.23 11.44 -29.21
CA CYS A 18 0.45 12.12 -28.10
C CYS A 18 -0.41 13.33 -27.72
N GLY A 19 -1.44 13.08 -26.93
CA GLY A 19 -2.38 14.10 -26.48
C GLY A 19 -3.28 13.63 -25.36
N GLY A 20 -2.91 12.55 -24.66
CA GLY A 20 -3.49 12.23 -23.37
C GLY A 20 -2.85 13.16 -22.36
N LYS A 21 -3.47 14.32 -22.12
CA LYS A 21 -3.25 15.05 -20.87
C LYS A 21 -3.58 14.05 -19.78
N TYR A 22 -2.56 13.52 -19.11
CA TYR A 22 -2.74 12.77 -17.89
C TYR A 22 -3.56 13.70 -17.01
N ALA A 23 -4.83 13.33 -16.80
CA ALA A 23 -5.58 13.86 -15.69
C ALA A 23 -4.68 13.58 -14.50
N VAL A 24 -4.12 14.64 -13.93
CA VAL A 24 -3.53 14.63 -12.61
C VAL A 24 -4.62 13.99 -11.76
N HIS A 25 -4.41 12.72 -11.43
CA HIS A 25 -5.21 12.08 -10.42
C HIS A 25 -4.98 12.99 -9.22
N ASP A 26 -6.06 13.60 -8.71
CA ASP A 26 -6.06 14.16 -7.37
C ASP A 26 -5.78 13.00 -6.43
N GLU A 27 -4.50 12.63 -6.33
CA GLU A 27 -3.99 11.86 -5.22
C GLU A 27 -4.17 12.80 -4.05
N ALA A 28 -5.17 12.49 -3.22
CA ALA A 28 -5.44 13.24 -2.00
C ALA A 28 -4.09 13.50 -1.30
N PRO A 29 -3.85 14.75 -0.82
CA PRO A 29 -2.58 15.08 -0.17
C PRO A 29 -2.27 13.98 0.84
N MET A 30 -1.11 13.33 0.67
CA MET A 30 -0.68 12.35 1.64
C MET A 30 -0.67 13.05 3.00
N PRO A 31 -1.27 12.45 4.04
CA PRO A 31 -1.26 13.07 5.36
C PRO A 31 0.18 13.46 5.69
N ASP A 32 0.38 14.67 6.20
CA ASP A 32 1.69 15.11 6.68
C ASP A 32 2.18 14.03 7.64
N ALA A 33 3.19 13.27 7.20
CA ALA A 33 3.86 12.20 7.93
C ALA A 33 4.15 12.60 9.38
N ALA A 34 4.43 13.90 9.56
CA ALA A 34 4.69 14.65 10.80
C ALA A 34 3.60 14.59 11.89
N SER A 35 2.47 13.91 11.71
CA SER A 35 1.40 13.92 12.72
C SER A 35 0.68 12.58 12.94
N CYS A 36 1.25 11.45 12.52
CA CYS A 36 0.64 10.16 12.81
C CYS A 36 0.89 9.81 14.29
N PRO A 37 -0.11 9.90 15.20
CA PRO A 37 0.13 9.68 16.63
C PRO A 37 0.56 8.23 16.91
N PHE A 38 0.15 7.32 16.03
CA PHE A 38 0.52 5.92 16.01
C PHE A 38 0.68 5.45 14.57
N VAL A 39 1.53 4.45 14.39
CA VAL A 39 1.76 3.79 13.10
C VAL A 39 1.09 2.43 13.13
N TYR A 40 0.36 2.09 12.08
CA TYR A 40 -0.36 0.83 11.97
C TYR A 40 0.10 0.05 10.74
N ALA A 41 0.14 -1.27 10.87
CA ALA A 41 0.29 -2.22 9.76
C ALA A 41 -0.76 -3.33 9.92
N PHE A 42 -1.01 -4.08 8.85
CA PHE A 42 -1.82 -5.30 8.95
C PHE A 42 -0.93 -6.54 8.85
N ALA A 43 -1.31 -7.58 9.59
CA ALA A 43 -0.62 -8.86 9.61
C ALA A 43 -1.63 -9.99 9.93
N PRO A 44 -1.23 -11.27 9.82
CA PRO A 44 -2.07 -12.40 10.21
C PRO A 44 -2.55 -12.30 11.67
N GLY A 45 -3.79 -12.75 11.91
CA GLY A 45 -4.46 -12.61 13.21
C GLY A 45 -3.92 -13.52 14.31
N ASN A 46 -3.13 -14.54 13.97
CA ASN A 46 -2.49 -15.41 14.97
C ASN A 46 -1.49 -14.67 15.85
N TYR A 47 -0.95 -13.52 15.42
CA TYR A 47 -0.06 -12.71 16.25
C TYR A 47 -0.76 -12.14 17.48
N ILE A 48 -2.09 -12.03 17.51
CA ILE A 48 -2.84 -11.61 18.70
C ILE A 48 -2.49 -12.49 19.91
N ILE A 49 -2.37 -13.81 19.71
CA ILE A 49 -2.08 -14.74 20.81
C ILE A 49 -0.69 -14.46 21.38
N ASP A 50 0.30 -14.28 20.50
CA ASP A 50 1.68 -14.02 20.88
C ASP A 50 1.79 -12.67 21.63
N VAL A 51 1.19 -11.61 21.08
CA VAL A 51 1.15 -10.28 21.71
C VAL A 51 0.42 -10.33 23.05
N ALA A 52 -0.74 -11.00 23.13
CA ALA A 52 -1.50 -11.15 24.38
C ALA A 52 -0.76 -11.98 25.44
N SER A 53 0.12 -12.89 25.03
CA SER A 53 0.98 -13.67 25.93
C SER A 53 2.21 -12.89 26.42
N GLY A 54 2.44 -11.67 25.90
CA GLY A 54 3.60 -10.84 26.20
C GLY A 54 4.85 -11.23 25.41
N ALA A 55 4.70 -11.98 24.31
CA ALA A 55 5.81 -12.30 23.42
C ALA A 55 6.13 -11.13 22.48
N ASP A 56 7.40 -10.97 22.14
CA ASP A 56 7.85 -9.99 21.16
C ASP A 56 7.49 -10.45 19.75
N VAL A 57 6.55 -9.75 19.11
CA VAL A 57 6.21 -9.94 17.70
C VAL A 57 6.87 -8.84 16.88
N ILE A 58 7.79 -9.23 15.99
CA ILE A 58 8.55 -8.32 15.14
C ILE A 58 8.09 -8.43 13.69
N LEU A 59 7.73 -7.30 13.08
CA LEU A 59 7.51 -7.22 11.64
C LEU A 59 8.85 -6.90 10.96
N ASP A 60 9.30 -7.81 10.09
CA ASP A 60 10.56 -7.67 9.36
C ASP A 60 10.30 -7.36 7.87
N PRO A 61 10.60 -6.13 7.39
CA PRO A 61 10.39 -5.77 5.99
C PRO A 61 11.26 -6.56 5.01
N ALA A 62 12.28 -7.29 5.48
CA ALA A 62 13.04 -8.22 4.65
C ALA A 62 12.25 -9.51 4.32
N ALA A 63 11.26 -9.88 5.14
CA ALA A 63 10.41 -11.06 4.91
C ALA A 63 9.22 -10.75 3.99
N GLN A 64 8.64 -9.55 4.09
CA GLN A 64 7.58 -9.07 3.21
C GLN A 64 7.42 -7.55 3.33
N GLU A 65 6.76 -6.93 2.35
CA GLU A 65 6.38 -5.52 2.47
C GLU A 65 5.22 -5.34 3.46
N PHE A 66 5.33 -4.34 4.34
CA PHE A 66 4.28 -3.94 5.26
C PHE A 66 3.84 -2.51 4.96
N PRO A 67 2.66 -2.31 4.35
CA PRO A 67 2.12 -0.97 4.20
C PRO A 67 1.81 -0.35 5.56
N LEU A 68 2.13 0.94 5.69
CA LEU A 68 1.91 1.70 6.90
C LEU A 68 0.72 2.65 6.77
N PHE A 69 -0.02 2.81 7.86
CA PHE A 69 -1.22 3.64 7.96
C PHE A 69 -1.17 4.47 9.23
N CYS A 70 -1.79 5.65 9.20
CA CYS A 70 -1.87 6.53 10.37
C CYS A 70 -3.17 6.32 11.15
N ARG A 71 -4.16 5.66 10.55
CA ARG A 71 -5.44 5.35 11.19
C ARG A 71 -5.88 3.91 10.90
N PRO A 72 -6.44 3.19 11.88
CA PRO A 72 -6.93 1.82 11.66
C PRO A 72 -7.98 1.65 10.55
N PRO A 73 -8.97 2.55 10.38
CA PRO A 73 -9.96 2.41 9.30
C PRO A 73 -9.33 2.44 7.90
N GLU A 74 -8.21 3.12 7.71
CA GLU A 74 -7.50 3.16 6.43
C GLU A 74 -6.84 1.80 6.13
N ALA A 75 -6.22 1.20 7.14
CA ALA A 75 -5.67 -0.16 7.04
C ALA A 75 -6.77 -1.17 6.71
N ARG A 76 -7.92 -1.10 7.39
CA ARG A 76 -9.06 -1.98 7.10
C ARG A 76 -9.61 -1.79 5.69
N ALA A 77 -9.80 -0.53 5.26
CA ALA A 77 -10.25 -0.24 3.90
C ALA A 77 -9.26 -0.78 2.85
N PHE A 78 -7.95 -0.70 3.12
CA PHE A 78 -6.93 -1.27 2.26
C PHE A 78 -7.04 -2.79 2.18
N ILE A 79 -7.11 -3.50 3.30
CA ILE A 79 -7.26 -4.96 3.34
C ILE A 79 -8.47 -5.38 2.50
N ASN A 80 -9.63 -4.77 2.73
CA ASN A 80 -10.87 -5.11 2.02
C ASN A 80 -10.74 -4.89 0.51
N LYS A 81 -10.12 -3.77 0.09
CA LYS A 81 -9.85 -3.46 -1.31
C LYS A 81 -8.93 -4.49 -1.96
N GLU A 82 -7.84 -4.88 -1.30
CA GLU A 82 -6.87 -5.82 -1.86
C GLU A 82 -7.39 -7.26 -1.92
N VAL A 83 -8.18 -7.68 -0.92
CA VAL A 83 -8.89 -8.96 -0.93
C VAL A 83 -9.91 -8.99 -2.07
N THR A 84 -10.74 -7.95 -2.20
CA THR A 84 -11.73 -7.85 -3.29
C THR A 84 -11.08 -7.87 -4.66
N ALA A 85 -9.88 -7.28 -4.78
CA ALA A 85 -9.12 -7.25 -6.02
C ALA A 85 -8.26 -8.51 -6.25
N GLY A 86 -8.30 -9.49 -5.34
CA GLY A 86 -7.53 -10.74 -5.43
C GLY A 86 -6.01 -10.57 -5.29
N ARG A 87 -5.53 -9.44 -4.79
CA ARG A 87 -4.10 -9.15 -4.56
C ARG A 87 -3.63 -9.52 -3.15
N LEU A 88 -4.56 -9.59 -2.21
CA LEU A 88 -4.36 -10.17 -0.89
C LEU A 88 -5.25 -11.41 -0.77
N ALA A 89 -4.72 -12.51 -0.24
CA ALA A 89 -5.51 -13.70 0.02
C ALA A 89 -6.58 -13.43 1.08
N GLU A 90 -7.73 -14.11 0.98
CA GLU A 90 -8.70 -14.15 2.08
C GLU A 90 -8.03 -14.75 3.33
N GLY A 91 -8.38 -14.23 4.51
CA GLY A 91 -7.80 -14.68 5.77
C GLY A 91 -8.16 -13.78 6.94
N ASP A 92 -7.74 -14.20 8.13
CA ASP A 92 -7.90 -13.41 9.36
C ASP A 92 -6.82 -12.33 9.42
N TRP A 93 -7.09 -11.20 8.77
CA TRP A 93 -6.20 -10.03 8.77
C TRP A 93 -6.57 -9.07 9.89
N ARG A 94 -5.59 -8.75 10.73
CA ARG A 94 -5.72 -7.83 11.87
C ARG A 94 -4.84 -6.61 11.68
N VAL A 95 -5.30 -5.49 12.24
CA VAL A 95 -4.55 -4.23 12.24
C VAL A 95 -3.83 -4.10 13.58
N TYR A 96 -2.53 -3.88 13.51
CA TYR A 96 -1.63 -3.82 14.65
C TYR A 96 -1.01 -2.44 14.75
N ARG A 97 -0.83 -1.95 15.98
CA ARG A 97 -0.05 -0.75 16.26
C ARG A 97 1.41 -1.14 16.41
N LEU A 98 2.29 -0.38 15.78
CA LEU A 98 3.74 -0.58 15.84
C LEU A 98 4.39 0.35 16.86
N ASP A 99 5.51 -0.11 17.41
CA ASP A 99 6.37 0.71 18.25
C ASP A 99 7.28 1.60 17.39
N GLY A 100 7.30 2.90 17.70
CA GLY A 100 8.05 3.92 16.98
C GLY A 100 7.20 4.99 16.29
N GLN A 101 7.88 6.04 15.84
CA GLN A 101 7.27 7.17 15.13
C GLN A 101 7.26 6.95 13.61
N PHE A 102 6.36 7.64 12.90
CA PHE A 102 6.19 7.45 11.46
C PHE A 102 7.48 7.73 10.67
N GLU A 103 8.20 8.79 11.00
CA GLU A 103 9.47 9.17 10.35
C GLU A 103 10.56 8.11 10.53
N GLU A 104 10.50 7.35 11.62
CA GLU A 104 11.46 6.29 11.93
C GLU A 104 11.13 4.98 11.23
N LEU A 105 9.85 4.74 10.95
CA LEU A 105 9.35 3.47 10.43
C LEU A 105 9.08 3.50 8.93
N ALA A 106 8.72 4.66 8.38
CA ALA A 106 8.26 4.78 7.01
C ALA A 106 9.38 5.06 6.01
N GLN A 107 9.27 4.41 4.85
CA GLN A 107 9.86 4.82 3.58
C GLN A 107 8.75 4.93 2.53
N GLN A 108 8.94 5.77 1.52
CA GLN A 108 8.01 5.85 0.40
C GLN A 108 8.37 4.77 -0.64
N SER A 109 7.39 3.97 -1.06
CA SER A 109 7.52 3.02 -2.17
C SER A 109 7.22 3.68 -3.51
N ASP A 110 7.62 3.02 -4.61
CA ASP A 110 7.51 3.54 -5.98
C ASP A 110 6.07 3.91 -6.40
N ASN A 111 5.07 3.30 -5.76
CA ASN A 111 3.65 3.57 -5.97
C ASN A 111 3.11 4.70 -5.06
N GLY A 112 3.99 5.51 -4.49
CA GLY A 112 3.67 6.63 -3.63
C GLY A 112 3.34 6.25 -2.18
N ARG A 113 3.02 4.99 -1.86
CA ARG A 113 2.61 4.56 -0.51
C ARG A 113 3.77 4.56 0.48
N TYR A 114 3.44 4.54 1.76
CA TYR A 114 4.44 4.30 2.81
C TYR A 114 4.49 2.83 3.20
N THR A 115 5.70 2.29 3.28
CA THR A 115 6.00 0.93 3.74
C THR A 115 7.02 0.94 4.87
N LEU A 116 7.05 -0.14 5.63
CA LEU A 116 8.00 -0.33 6.73
C LEU A 116 9.43 -0.45 6.20
N LYS A 117 10.35 0.39 6.69
CA LYS A 117 11.76 0.42 6.26
C LYS A 117 12.74 -0.35 7.14
N ARG A 118 12.34 -0.67 8.37
CA ARG A 118 13.15 -1.39 9.36
C ARG A 118 12.26 -2.28 10.23
N MET A 119 12.85 -3.24 10.92
CA MET A 119 12.13 -4.06 11.89
C MET A 119 11.41 -3.18 12.92
N ALA A 120 10.18 -3.56 13.26
CA ALA A 120 9.36 -2.88 14.26
C ALA A 120 8.55 -3.88 15.09
N SER A 121 8.48 -3.64 16.40
CA SER A 121 7.69 -4.44 17.32
C SER A 121 6.20 -4.09 17.20
N VAL A 122 5.36 -5.10 17.31
CA VAL A 122 3.92 -4.93 17.51
C VAL A 122 3.65 -4.62 18.98
N VAL A 123 2.89 -3.56 19.25
CA VAL A 123 2.55 -3.12 20.61
C VAL A 123 1.21 -3.69 21.06
N ASP A 124 0.20 -3.54 20.22
CA ASP A 124 -1.15 -4.06 20.43
C ASP A 124 -1.87 -4.23 19.08
N TRP A 125 -3.11 -4.70 19.14
CA TRP A 125 -4.00 -4.79 18.00
C TRP A 125 -5.22 -3.91 18.22
N VAL A 126 -5.80 -3.46 17.09
CA VAL A 126 -7.04 -2.71 17.11
C VAL A 126 -8.19 -3.66 17.35
N THR A 127 -8.94 -3.46 18.44
CA THR A 127 -10.22 -4.13 18.66
C THR A 127 -11.27 -3.46 17.78
N GLU A 128 -11.82 -4.22 16.85
CA GLU A 128 -12.90 -3.72 16.00
C GLU A 128 -14.21 -3.77 16.80
N ASP A 129 -14.61 -2.63 17.35
CA ASP A 129 -15.99 -2.43 17.79
C ASP A 129 -16.83 -2.31 16.51
N PHE A 130 -17.45 -3.42 16.09
CA PHE A 130 -18.42 -3.45 15.01
C PHE A 130 -19.83 -3.16 15.53
#